data_AF-A0A835IJ14-F1
#
_entry.id   AF-A0A835IJ14-F1
#
_cell.length_a   1.000
_cell.length_b   1.000
_cell.length_c   1.000
_cell.angle_alpha   90.00
_cell.angle_beta   90.00
_cell.angle_gamma   90.00
#
_symmetry.space_group_name_H-M   'P 1'
#
loop_
_entity.id
_entity.type
_entity.pdbx_description
1 polymer ?
#
loop_
_entity_poly.entity_id
_entity_poly.type
_entity_poly.pdbx_seq_one_letter_code
_entity_poly.pdbx_strand_id
1 'polypeptide(L)'
;MEGKVVERPHHMLMRVSVEAISNTGNWLIGGDLEAIAPIKYIDDLDRFRLTPVELRKKFTKKGVDAVFPFQLRNPVHNGHALLMTDHHRRRLEMGYKNPVLLLHPLGGYTKADDVPLDWQMRQHEKAVLEDGVLDPETTMVSIFPSPMHYVGPTEVQWHAKARINARAKFYIVGRDPAGMSHPIEKRDLYDVDHGKKVLSMAPGLERLNILPFKV
;
A
#
# COMPACT_ATOMS: atom_id res chain seq x y z
N MET A 1 -21.60 -32.90 -14.39
CA MET A 1 -21.25 -32.59 -12.99
C MET A 1 -20.62 -31.21 -12.99
N GLU A 2 -21.45 -30.18 -12.83
CA GLU A 2 -20.98 -28.80 -12.72
C GLU A 2 -20.36 -28.60 -11.33
N GLY A 3 -19.11 -28.17 -11.30
CA GLY A 3 -18.41 -27.86 -10.07
C GLY A 3 -19.08 -26.66 -9.41
N LYS A 4 -19.80 -26.88 -8.32
CA LYS A 4 -20.27 -25.81 -7.43
C LYS A 4 -19.05 -25.04 -6.96
N VAL A 5 -18.91 -23.79 -7.41
CA VAL A 5 -18.13 -22.79 -6.68
C VAL A 5 -18.71 -22.76 -5.27
N VAL A 6 -17.88 -23.02 -4.26
CA VAL A 6 -18.28 -22.96 -2.86
C VAL A 6 -18.62 -21.50 -2.55
N GLU A 7 -19.89 -21.13 -2.68
CA GLU A 7 -20.43 -19.89 -2.14
C GLU A 7 -20.30 -19.94 -0.61
N ARG A 8 -19.33 -19.19 -0.08
CA ARG A 8 -19.32 -18.85 1.34
C ARG A 8 -20.43 -17.81 1.56
N PRO A 9 -21.16 -17.89 2.69
CA PRO A 9 -22.47 -17.27 2.84
C PRO A 9 -22.47 -15.77 2.51
N HIS A 10 -23.23 -15.42 1.49
CA HIS A 10 -23.32 -14.11 0.82
C HIS A 10 -23.97 -12.97 1.62
N HIS A 11 -24.16 -13.10 2.93
CA HIS A 11 -24.97 -12.15 3.71
C HIS A 11 -24.24 -11.36 4.81
N MET A 12 -22.91 -11.38 4.86
CA MET A 12 -22.21 -10.75 5.99
C MET A 12 -20.80 -10.23 5.70
N LEU A 13 -20.50 -9.79 4.47
CA LEU A 13 -19.14 -9.41 4.08
C LEU A 13 -19.07 -7.98 3.55
N MET A 14 -18.29 -7.16 4.26
CA MET A 14 -17.59 -5.94 3.81
C MET A 14 -18.41 -4.81 3.18
N ARG A 15 -19.07 -4.00 4.00
CA ARG A 15 -19.91 -2.89 3.52
C ARG A 15 -19.20 -1.96 2.54
N VAL A 16 -17.95 -1.54 2.74
CA VAL A 16 -17.40 -0.44 1.92
C VAL A 16 -17.24 -0.82 0.43
N SER A 17 -16.41 -1.83 0.12
CA SER A 17 -16.16 -2.23 -1.27
C SER A 17 -17.31 -3.05 -1.86
N VAL A 18 -18.02 -3.85 -1.04
CA VAL A 18 -19.14 -4.66 -1.52
C VAL A 18 -20.35 -3.79 -1.79
N GLU A 19 -20.62 -2.73 -1.02
CA GLU A 19 -21.71 -1.78 -1.31
C GLU A 19 -21.40 -0.99 -2.58
N ALA A 20 -20.16 -0.56 -2.76
CA ALA A 20 -19.72 0.09 -4.00
C ALA A 20 -19.96 -0.81 -5.22
N ILE A 21 -19.68 -2.12 -5.12
CA ILE A 21 -19.90 -3.09 -6.21
C ILE A 21 -21.39 -3.47 -6.35
N SER A 22 -22.12 -3.66 -5.26
CA SER A 22 -23.51 -4.11 -5.27
C SER A 22 -24.45 -3.09 -5.91
N ASN A 23 -24.06 -1.81 -5.92
CA ASN A 23 -24.79 -0.72 -6.57
C ASN A 23 -24.43 -0.54 -8.06
N THR A 24 -23.58 -1.41 -8.63
CA THR A 24 -23.20 -1.37 -10.06
C THR A 24 -24.12 -2.24 -10.93
N GLY A 25 -23.99 -2.13 -12.25
CA GLY A 25 -24.75 -2.95 -13.20
C GLY A 25 -24.29 -4.42 -13.25
N ASN A 26 -25.13 -5.29 -13.81
CA ASN A 26 -24.90 -6.74 -13.86
C ASN A 26 -23.91 -7.20 -14.96
N TRP A 27 -23.22 -6.28 -15.63
CA TRP A 27 -22.34 -6.59 -16.77
C TRP A 27 -20.95 -6.00 -16.55
N LEU A 28 -19.93 -6.77 -16.92
CA LEU A 28 -18.54 -6.31 -16.98
C LEU A 28 -18.13 -6.14 -18.44
N ILE A 29 -17.39 -5.07 -18.74
CA ILE A 29 -16.83 -4.80 -20.06
C ILE A 29 -15.31 -4.94 -19.95
N GLY A 30 -14.73 -5.82 -20.76
CA GLY A 30 -13.30 -5.99 -20.92
C GLY A 30 -12.85 -5.57 -22.31
N GLY A 31 -11.61 -5.11 -22.44
CA GLY A 31 -11.01 -4.70 -23.70
C GLY A 31 -9.68 -4.00 -23.48
N ASP A 32 -9.02 -3.65 -24.57
CA ASP A 32 -7.82 -2.83 -24.52
C ASP A 32 -8.18 -1.39 -24.13
N LEU A 33 -7.44 -0.84 -23.17
CA LEU A 33 -7.67 0.51 -22.65
C LEU A 33 -6.56 1.46 -23.13
N GLU A 34 -6.95 2.49 -23.88
CA GLU A 34 -6.07 3.59 -24.24
C GLU A 34 -6.47 4.84 -23.44
N ALA A 35 -5.56 5.32 -22.58
CA ALA A 35 -5.75 6.57 -21.85
C ALA A 35 -5.33 7.75 -22.72
N ILE A 36 -6.29 8.60 -23.09
CA ILE A 36 -6.09 9.74 -24.02
C ILE A 36 -5.14 10.81 -23.43
N ALA A 37 -5.17 10.99 -22.11
CA ALA A 37 -4.33 11.96 -21.42
C ALA A 37 -3.92 11.44 -20.03
N PRO A 38 -2.79 11.92 -19.48
CA PRO A 38 -2.44 11.67 -18.09
C PRO A 38 -3.51 12.22 -17.15
N ILE A 39 -3.91 11.42 -16.16
CA ILE A 39 -4.91 11.83 -15.16
C ILE A 39 -4.31 12.85 -14.19
N LYS A 40 -5.05 13.92 -13.94
CA LYS A 40 -4.77 14.94 -12.92
C LYS A 40 -6.02 15.15 -12.07
N TYR A 41 -5.84 15.33 -10.77
CA TYR A 41 -6.94 15.52 -9.82
C TYR A 41 -7.19 16.99 -9.49
N ILE A 42 -6.21 17.87 -9.75
CA ILE A 42 -6.33 19.33 -9.54
C ILE A 42 -6.71 19.65 -8.08
N ASP A 43 -6.00 19.00 -7.16
CA ASP A 43 -6.21 19.06 -5.70
C ASP A 43 -4.93 19.41 -4.93
N ASP A 44 -3.98 20.08 -5.60
CA ASP A 44 -2.62 20.43 -5.13
C ASP A 44 -1.70 19.24 -4.79
N LEU A 45 -2.17 18.00 -4.90
CA LEU A 45 -1.42 16.79 -4.57
C LEU A 45 -0.86 16.07 -5.81
N ASP A 46 -1.17 16.53 -7.03
CA ASP A 46 -0.70 15.90 -8.27
C ASP A 46 0.83 15.79 -8.35
N ARG A 47 1.57 16.71 -7.71
CA ARG A 47 3.05 16.67 -7.61
C ARG A 47 3.57 15.42 -6.88
N PHE A 48 2.74 14.78 -6.06
CA PHE A 48 3.07 13.55 -5.34
C PHE A 48 2.60 12.29 -6.09
N ARG A 49 1.76 12.41 -7.14
CA ARG A 49 1.23 11.27 -7.89
C ARG A 49 2.21 10.82 -8.97
N LEU A 50 3.35 10.31 -8.54
CA LEU A 50 4.39 9.83 -9.45
C LEU A 50 4.03 8.46 -10.03
N THR A 51 4.12 8.34 -11.35
CA THR A 51 4.00 7.05 -12.03
C THR A 51 5.16 6.12 -11.67
N PRO A 52 5.01 4.79 -11.83
CA PRO A 52 6.12 3.86 -11.64
C PRO A 52 7.35 4.20 -12.50
N VAL A 53 7.15 4.73 -13.71
CA VAL A 53 8.25 5.17 -14.59
C VAL A 53 8.98 6.37 -13.98
N GLU A 54 8.27 7.36 -13.47
CA GLU A 54 8.86 8.54 -12.83
C GLU A 54 9.58 8.19 -11.54
N LEU A 55 8.98 7.32 -10.69
CA LEU A 55 9.64 6.79 -9.50
C LEU A 55 10.96 6.12 -9.86
N ARG A 56 10.96 5.21 -10.85
CA ARG A 56 12.19 4.55 -11.33
C ARG A 56 13.23 5.55 -11.83
N LYS A 57 12.83 6.57 -12.58
CA LYS A 57 13.73 7.64 -13.05
C LYS A 57 14.34 8.41 -11.88
N LYS A 58 13.54 8.79 -10.87
CA LYS A 58 14.04 9.49 -9.67
C LYS A 58 15.01 8.61 -8.87
N PHE A 59 14.71 7.33 -8.68
CA PHE A 59 15.61 6.39 -8.02
C PHE A 59 16.94 6.22 -8.76
N THR A 60 16.91 6.09 -10.09
CA THR A 60 18.15 6.03 -10.89
C THR A 60 18.96 7.30 -10.78
N LYS A 61 18.32 8.48 -10.88
CA LYS A 61 19.01 9.78 -10.76
C LYS A 61 19.66 9.97 -9.39
N LYS A 62 19.02 9.49 -8.33
CA LYS A 62 19.54 9.52 -6.96
C LYS A 62 20.55 8.41 -6.66
N GLY A 63 20.86 7.51 -7.60
CA GLY A 63 21.80 6.40 -7.36
C GLY A 63 21.30 5.41 -6.31
N VAL A 64 19.99 5.19 -6.23
CA VAL A 64 19.37 4.29 -5.24
C VAL A 64 19.62 2.83 -5.60
N ASP A 65 20.17 2.06 -4.65
CA ASP A 65 20.52 0.65 -4.84
C ASP A 65 19.50 -0.33 -4.21
N ALA A 66 18.71 0.14 -3.25
CA ALA A 66 17.56 -0.55 -2.68
C ALA A 66 16.38 0.40 -2.43
N VAL A 67 15.19 -0.03 -2.86
CA VAL A 67 13.93 0.64 -2.51
C VAL A 67 13.14 -0.29 -1.59
N PHE A 68 12.72 0.24 -0.44
CA PHE A 68 11.82 -0.44 0.49
C PHE A 68 10.58 0.45 0.73
N PRO A 69 9.40 0.04 0.25
CA PRO A 69 8.18 0.81 0.38
C PRO A 69 7.51 0.56 1.73
N PHE A 70 6.82 1.60 2.20
CA PHE A 70 5.89 1.51 3.31
C PHE A 70 4.50 1.93 2.81
N GLN A 71 3.59 0.96 2.69
CA GLN A 71 2.19 1.19 2.35
C GLN A 71 1.45 1.62 3.62
N LEU A 72 0.69 2.70 3.52
CA LEU A 72 -0.14 3.22 4.61
C LEU A 72 -1.41 3.89 4.07
N ARG A 73 -2.44 3.90 4.91
CA ARG A 73 -3.69 4.64 4.70
C ARG A 73 -4.05 5.53 5.92
N ASN A 74 -3.18 5.53 6.92
CA ASN A 74 -3.36 6.17 8.22
C ASN A 74 -2.19 7.13 8.46
N PRO A 75 -2.35 8.15 9.32
CA PRO A 75 -1.23 8.98 9.77
C PRO A 75 -0.06 8.16 10.33
N VAL A 76 1.15 8.68 10.13
CA VAL A 76 2.38 8.05 10.65
C VAL A 76 2.51 8.38 12.14
N HIS A 77 2.67 7.34 12.96
CA HIS A 77 3.07 7.47 14.37
C HIS A 77 4.42 6.79 14.60
N ASN A 78 5.00 6.91 15.80
CA ASN A 78 6.34 6.41 16.09
C ASN A 78 6.51 4.89 15.94
N GLY A 79 5.42 4.12 16.00
CA GLY A 79 5.44 2.69 15.68
C GLY A 79 5.75 2.45 14.20
N HIS A 80 5.11 3.21 13.29
CA HIS A 80 5.45 3.19 11.87
C HIS A 80 6.88 3.70 11.65
N ALA A 81 7.28 4.80 12.31
CA ALA A 81 8.63 5.36 12.18
C ALA A 81 9.72 4.37 12.63
N LEU A 82 9.49 3.65 13.74
CA LEU A 82 10.40 2.61 14.21
C LEU A 82 10.58 1.52 13.16
N LEU A 83 9.50 1.06 12.53
CA LEU A 83 9.60 0.06 11.44
C LEU A 83 10.42 0.61 10.27
N MET A 84 10.14 1.83 9.84
CA MET A 84 10.81 2.44 8.70
C MET A 84 12.32 2.66 8.95
N THR A 85 12.68 3.17 10.12
CA THR A 85 14.07 3.44 10.53
C THR A 85 14.86 2.15 10.80
N ASP A 86 14.26 1.17 11.48
CA ASP A 86 14.88 -0.15 11.68
C ASP A 86 15.11 -0.86 10.35
N HIS A 87 14.15 -0.78 9.43
CA HIS A 87 14.31 -1.34 8.10
C HIS A 87 15.42 -0.64 7.32
N HIS A 88 15.52 0.69 7.38
CA HIS A 88 16.63 1.42 6.76
C HIS A 88 17.98 0.95 7.30
N ARG A 89 18.15 0.91 8.64
CA ARG A 89 19.37 0.43 9.32
C ARG A 89 19.77 -0.97 8.85
N ARG A 90 18.82 -1.92 8.84
CA ARG A 90 19.10 -3.30 8.39
C ARG A 90 19.58 -3.37 6.93
N ARG A 91 19.20 -2.43 6.05
CA ARG A 91 19.70 -2.41 4.66
C ARG A 91 21.15 -1.97 4.61
N LEU A 92 21.52 -0.96 5.41
CA LEU A 92 22.91 -0.55 5.53
C LEU A 92 23.78 -1.71 6.03
N GLU A 93 23.29 -2.47 7.02
CA GLU A 93 23.96 -3.66 7.55
C GLU A 93 24.08 -4.79 6.52
N MET A 94 23.10 -4.93 5.62
CA MET A 94 23.16 -5.85 4.48
C MET A 94 24.12 -5.39 3.36
N GLY A 95 24.74 -4.22 3.49
CA GLY A 95 25.74 -3.70 2.55
C GLY A 95 25.21 -2.75 1.47
N TYR A 96 23.91 -2.42 1.48
CA TYR A 96 23.38 -1.36 0.62
C TYR A 96 23.97 -0.01 1.03
N LYS A 97 24.34 0.81 0.04
CA LYS A 97 24.97 2.12 0.23
C LYS A 97 23.97 3.26 0.21
N ASN A 98 22.88 3.11 -0.53
CA ASN A 98 21.86 4.14 -0.66
C ASN A 98 20.44 3.55 -0.66
N PRO A 99 20.01 2.91 0.46
CA PRO A 99 18.66 2.39 0.59
C PRO A 99 17.67 3.54 0.82
N VAL A 100 16.65 3.64 -0.02
CA VAL A 100 15.61 4.68 0.07
C VAL A 100 14.28 4.10 0.50
N LEU A 101 13.69 4.75 1.49
CA LEU A 101 12.31 4.53 1.90
C LEU A 101 11.38 5.15 0.86
N LEU A 102 10.42 4.36 0.35
CA LEU A 102 9.30 4.89 -0.40
C LEU A 102 8.08 4.96 0.53
N LEU A 103 7.87 6.11 1.16
CA LEU A 103 6.67 6.38 1.97
C LEU A 103 5.51 6.59 1.00
N HIS A 104 4.59 5.62 0.94
CA HIS A 104 3.68 5.48 -0.20
C HIS A 104 2.21 5.45 0.23
N PRO A 105 1.66 6.56 0.76
CA PRO A 105 0.26 6.64 1.16
C PRO A 105 -0.66 6.30 0.00
N LEU A 106 -1.73 5.57 0.28
CA LEU A 106 -2.81 5.32 -0.67
C LEU A 106 -3.68 6.57 -0.79
N GLY A 107 -3.96 6.99 -2.03
CA GLY A 107 -4.72 8.21 -2.31
C GLY A 107 -5.86 8.06 -3.31
N GLY A 108 -6.29 6.81 -3.58
CA GLY A 108 -7.60 6.57 -4.17
C GLY A 108 -8.70 6.62 -3.10
N TYR A 109 -9.85 6.01 -3.40
CA TYR A 109 -10.96 5.92 -2.46
C TYR A 109 -10.56 5.27 -1.12
N THR A 110 -11.01 5.86 -0.02
CA THR A 110 -10.96 5.32 1.35
C THR A 110 -12.33 5.45 2.01
N LYS A 111 -12.61 4.63 3.03
CA LYS A 111 -13.86 4.71 3.79
C LYS A 111 -13.99 6.05 4.55
N ALA A 112 -15.22 6.46 4.86
CA ALA A 112 -15.53 7.78 5.37
C ALA A 112 -14.92 8.13 6.74
N ASP A 113 -14.61 7.13 7.57
CA ASP A 113 -13.98 7.32 8.88
C ASP A 113 -12.44 7.28 8.85
N ASP A 114 -11.83 7.09 7.69
CA ASP A 114 -10.37 7.27 7.52
C ASP A 114 -10.03 8.77 7.40
N VAL A 115 -8.82 9.15 7.83
CA VAL A 115 -8.33 10.53 7.72
C VAL A 115 -8.23 10.93 6.25
N PRO A 116 -8.74 12.10 5.81
CA PRO A 116 -8.63 12.51 4.42
C PRO A 116 -7.18 12.67 3.94
N LEU A 117 -6.94 12.39 2.65
CA LEU A 117 -5.58 12.33 2.06
C LEU A 117 -4.79 13.63 2.22
N ASP A 118 -5.42 14.79 2.05
CA ASP A 118 -4.80 16.10 2.19
C ASP A 118 -4.29 16.36 3.61
N TRP A 119 -4.99 15.86 4.62
CA TRP A 119 -4.55 15.90 6.02
C TRP A 119 -3.43 14.89 6.29
N GLN A 120 -3.50 13.68 5.72
CA GLN A 120 -2.42 12.70 5.82
C GLN A 120 -1.12 13.24 5.21
N MET A 121 -1.18 13.82 4.01
CA MET A 121 -0.03 14.40 3.33
C MET A 121 0.58 15.55 4.13
N ARG A 122 -0.24 16.45 4.67
CA ARG A 122 0.23 17.52 5.58
C ARG A 122 0.91 16.97 6.83
N GLN A 123 0.39 15.88 7.40
CA GLN A 123 1.00 15.22 8.55
C GLN A 123 2.35 14.58 8.18
N HIS A 124 2.45 13.95 7.02
CA HIS A 124 3.70 13.35 6.55
C HIS A 124 4.77 14.41 6.22
N GLU A 125 4.40 15.51 5.56
CA GLU A 125 5.35 16.60 5.28
C GLU A 125 5.83 17.25 6.58
N LYS A 126 4.91 17.68 7.45
CA LYS A 126 5.26 18.45 8.65
C LYS A 126 5.77 17.58 9.80
N ALA A 127 4.93 16.69 10.30
CA ALA A 127 5.21 15.99 11.56
C ALA A 127 6.18 14.80 11.41
N VAL A 128 6.48 14.39 10.17
CA VAL A 128 7.34 13.23 9.93
C VAL A 128 8.67 13.63 9.30
N LEU A 129 8.65 14.53 8.32
CA LEU A 129 9.86 14.95 7.62
C LEU A 129 10.47 16.22 8.23
N GLU A 130 9.69 17.29 8.46
CA GLU A 130 10.24 18.52 9.05
C GLU A 130 10.73 18.32 10.50
N ASP A 131 10.01 17.51 11.29
CA ASP A 131 10.41 17.15 12.66
C ASP A 131 11.57 16.13 12.74
N GLY A 132 12.06 15.62 11.59
CA GLY A 132 13.20 14.71 11.53
C GLY A 132 12.93 13.28 12.01
N VAL A 133 11.65 12.88 12.16
CA VAL A 133 11.26 11.51 12.51
C VAL A 133 11.71 10.51 11.43
N LEU A 134 11.62 10.92 10.16
CA LEU A 134 12.23 10.25 9.03
C LEU A 134 13.18 11.21 8.32
N ASP A 135 14.32 10.70 7.88
CA ASP A 135 15.29 11.48 7.12
C ASP A 135 14.76 11.81 5.71
N PRO A 136 14.58 13.10 5.36
CA PRO A 136 14.10 13.52 4.04
C PRO A 136 15.04 13.17 2.89
N GLU A 137 16.34 13.02 3.13
CA GLU A 137 17.31 12.70 2.07
C GLU A 137 17.18 11.25 1.58
N THR A 138 16.89 10.35 2.52
CA THR A 138 16.70 8.91 2.28
C THR A 138 15.22 8.49 2.21
N THR A 139 14.30 9.45 2.22
CA THR A 139 12.85 9.21 2.09
C THR A 139 12.28 9.86 0.83
N MET A 140 11.51 9.08 0.07
CA MET A 140 10.71 9.56 -1.04
C MET A 140 9.23 9.41 -0.73
N VAL A 141 8.50 10.52 -0.74
CA VAL A 141 7.03 10.52 -0.59
C VAL A 141 6.39 10.52 -1.97
N SER A 142 5.44 9.60 -2.18
CA SER A 142 4.62 9.52 -3.39
C SER A 142 3.24 8.97 -3.04
N ILE A 143 2.20 9.38 -3.76
CA ILE A 143 0.84 8.87 -3.57
C ILE A 143 0.61 7.67 -4.49
N PHE A 144 0.06 6.59 -3.93
CA PHE A 144 -0.38 5.42 -4.66
C PHE A 144 -1.86 5.60 -5.06
N PRO A 145 -2.21 5.69 -6.35
CA PRO A 145 -3.54 6.14 -6.79
C PRO A 145 -4.64 5.07 -6.71
N SER A 146 -4.34 3.86 -6.23
CA SER A 146 -5.35 2.78 -6.13
C SER A 146 -6.42 3.12 -5.10
N PRO A 147 -7.68 2.69 -5.32
CA PRO A 147 -8.66 2.60 -4.23
C PRO A 147 -8.23 1.57 -3.19
N MET A 148 -8.65 1.79 -1.94
CA MET A 148 -8.51 0.85 -0.83
C MET A 148 -9.74 -0.06 -0.77
N HIS A 149 -9.54 -1.37 -0.80
CA HIS A 149 -10.64 -2.33 -0.83
C HIS A 149 -10.97 -2.90 0.55
N TYR A 150 -10.05 -2.78 1.52
CA TYR A 150 -10.14 -3.36 2.86
C TYR A 150 -10.31 -4.88 2.84
N VAL A 151 -9.71 -5.55 1.85
CA VAL A 151 -9.83 -7.01 1.64
C VAL A 151 -8.63 -7.83 2.14
N GLY A 152 -7.87 -7.26 3.09
CA GLY A 152 -6.90 -7.98 3.91
C GLY A 152 -5.82 -8.74 3.12
N PRO A 153 -5.64 -10.06 3.36
CA PRO A 153 -4.61 -10.88 2.70
C PRO A 153 -4.70 -10.92 1.17
N THR A 154 -5.87 -10.67 0.59
CA THR A 154 -6.03 -10.56 -0.87
C THR A 154 -5.45 -9.23 -1.37
N GLU A 155 -5.72 -8.14 -0.66
CA GLU A 155 -5.30 -6.80 -1.08
C GLU A 155 -3.81 -6.55 -0.87
N VAL A 156 -3.22 -7.10 0.19
CA VAL A 156 -1.79 -6.89 0.47
C VAL A 156 -0.90 -7.39 -0.67
N GLN A 157 -1.35 -8.41 -1.42
CA GLN A 157 -0.66 -8.90 -2.61
C GLN A 157 -0.68 -7.85 -3.73
N TRP A 158 -1.82 -7.17 -3.94
CA TRP A 158 -1.93 -6.07 -4.88
C TRP A 158 -1.01 -4.91 -4.49
N HIS A 159 -1.04 -4.51 -3.22
CA HIS A 159 -0.18 -3.45 -2.71
C HIS A 159 1.31 -3.79 -2.93
N ALA A 160 1.73 -5.02 -2.67
CA ALA A 160 3.09 -5.47 -2.91
C ALA A 160 3.45 -5.50 -4.41
N LYS A 161 2.59 -6.10 -5.24
CA LYS A 161 2.79 -6.18 -6.70
C LYS A 161 2.95 -4.82 -7.35
N ALA A 162 2.13 -3.84 -6.93
CA ALA A 162 2.21 -2.48 -7.43
C ALA A 162 3.58 -1.84 -7.12
N ARG A 163 4.18 -2.15 -5.96
CA ARG A 163 5.49 -1.61 -5.59
C ARG A 163 6.65 -2.34 -6.24
N ILE A 164 6.52 -3.63 -6.57
CA ILE A 164 7.48 -4.31 -7.45
C ILE A 164 7.60 -3.54 -8.78
N ASN A 165 6.46 -3.14 -9.36
CA ASN A 165 6.46 -2.35 -10.58
C ASN A 165 7.16 -0.98 -10.38
N ALA A 166 7.18 -0.44 -9.15
CA ALA A 166 7.93 0.76 -8.78
C ALA A 166 9.39 0.50 -8.34
N ARG A 167 9.98 -0.68 -8.64
CA ARG A 167 11.36 -1.09 -8.31
C ARG A 167 11.60 -1.43 -6.83
N ALA A 168 10.56 -1.70 -6.05
CA ALA A 168 10.74 -2.24 -4.71
C ALA A 168 11.43 -3.62 -4.76
N LYS A 169 12.50 -3.77 -3.98
CA LYS A 169 13.17 -5.07 -3.73
C LYS A 169 12.73 -5.72 -2.43
N PHE A 170 12.15 -4.92 -1.55
CA PHE A 170 11.70 -5.28 -0.22
C PHE A 170 10.24 -4.88 -0.07
N TYR A 171 9.53 -5.49 0.88
CA TYR A 171 8.19 -5.05 1.25
C TYR A 171 7.93 -5.26 2.73
N ILE A 172 7.62 -4.16 3.41
CA ILE A 172 7.34 -4.15 4.84
C ILE A 172 5.89 -4.55 5.03
N VAL A 173 5.63 -5.59 5.82
CA VAL A 173 4.28 -6.05 6.13
C VAL A 173 4.09 -6.25 7.63
N GLY A 174 3.18 -5.44 8.19
CA GLY A 174 2.80 -5.45 9.60
C GLY A 174 1.65 -6.41 9.91
N ARG A 175 1.08 -6.27 11.10
CA ARG A 175 -0.12 -6.98 11.57
C ARG A 175 -1.36 -6.50 10.81
N ASP A 176 -2.26 -7.43 10.47
CA ASP A 176 -3.55 -7.19 9.79
C ASP A 176 -3.47 -6.21 8.59
N PRO A 177 -2.57 -6.46 7.61
CA PRO A 177 -2.40 -5.53 6.50
C PRO A 177 -3.65 -5.49 5.64
N ALA A 178 -4.09 -4.29 5.31
CA ALA A 178 -5.33 -4.03 4.58
C ALA A 178 -6.61 -4.57 5.24
N GLY A 179 -6.55 -4.94 6.52
CA GLY A 179 -7.72 -5.35 7.27
C GLY A 179 -8.55 -4.19 7.84
N MET A 180 -9.70 -4.57 8.37
CA MET A 180 -10.63 -3.73 9.12
C MET A 180 -11.40 -4.61 10.12
N SER A 181 -12.00 -3.98 11.14
CA SER A 181 -12.90 -4.68 12.05
C SER A 181 -14.17 -5.16 11.34
N HIS A 182 -14.75 -6.27 11.81
CA HIS A 182 -16.01 -6.78 11.29
C HIS A 182 -17.13 -5.75 11.54
N PRO A 183 -17.97 -5.43 10.55
CA PRO A 183 -18.96 -4.35 10.68
C PRO A 183 -20.10 -4.65 11.67
N ILE A 184 -20.29 -5.92 12.04
CA ILE A 184 -21.38 -6.38 12.92
C ILE A 184 -20.85 -7.04 14.21
N GLU A 185 -19.70 -7.72 14.12
CA GLU A 185 -19.21 -8.57 15.20
C GLU A 185 -18.01 -7.89 15.86
N LYS A 186 -17.81 -8.09 17.15
CA LYS A 186 -16.66 -7.53 17.88
C LYS A 186 -15.39 -8.35 17.65
N ARG A 187 -14.95 -8.45 16.39
CA ARG A 187 -13.70 -9.11 15.98
C ARG A 187 -13.12 -8.48 14.72
N ASP A 188 -11.88 -8.83 14.41
CA ASP A 188 -11.26 -8.49 13.13
C ASP A 188 -11.88 -9.32 11.99
N LEU A 189 -11.92 -8.74 10.79
CA LEU A 189 -12.45 -9.43 9.61
C LEU A 189 -11.51 -10.54 9.12
N TYR A 190 -10.20 -10.35 9.32
CA TYR A 190 -9.15 -11.29 8.94
C TYR A 190 -8.32 -11.66 10.16
N ASP A 191 -7.75 -12.86 10.13
CA ASP A 191 -6.68 -13.21 11.06
C ASP A 191 -5.46 -12.32 10.79
N VAL A 192 -4.92 -11.78 11.87
CA VAL A 192 -3.93 -10.71 11.82
C VAL A 192 -2.57 -11.12 11.25
N ASP A 193 -2.29 -12.42 11.16
CA ASP A 193 -1.07 -12.97 10.57
C ASP A 193 -1.26 -13.45 9.13
N HIS A 194 -2.50 -13.60 8.65
CA HIS A 194 -2.76 -14.15 7.32
C HIS A 194 -2.15 -13.32 6.21
N GLY A 195 -2.14 -11.98 6.33
CA GLY A 195 -1.54 -11.13 5.32
C GLY A 195 -0.05 -11.42 5.09
N LYS A 196 0.72 -11.62 6.17
CA LYS A 196 2.16 -11.97 6.07
C LYS A 196 2.36 -13.35 5.48
N LYS A 197 1.60 -14.34 5.97
CA LYS A 197 1.68 -15.74 5.53
C LYS A 197 1.35 -15.85 4.04
N VAL A 198 0.23 -15.28 3.60
CA VAL A 198 -0.19 -15.27 2.20
C VAL A 198 0.84 -14.59 1.32
N LEU A 199 1.35 -13.42 1.72
CA LEU A 199 2.33 -12.69 0.93
C LEU A 199 3.64 -13.47 0.75
N SER A 200 4.05 -14.26 1.74
CA SER A 200 5.28 -15.08 1.67
C SER A 200 5.18 -16.29 0.72
N MET A 201 3.96 -16.71 0.37
CA MET A 201 3.70 -17.86 -0.51
C MET A 201 2.99 -17.46 -1.82
N ALA A 202 2.77 -16.16 -2.05
CA ALA A 202 2.03 -15.66 -3.19
C ALA A 202 2.84 -15.80 -4.50
N PRO A 203 2.28 -16.43 -5.54
CA PRO A 203 2.96 -16.59 -6.82
C PRO A 203 3.16 -15.23 -7.51
N GLY A 204 4.27 -15.07 -8.21
CA GLY A 204 4.65 -13.84 -8.91
C GLY A 204 5.23 -12.73 -8.01
N LEU A 205 5.40 -12.99 -6.71
CA LEU A 205 6.06 -12.10 -5.74
C LEU A 205 7.40 -12.65 -5.23
N GLU A 206 7.94 -13.70 -5.83
CA GLU A 206 9.17 -14.39 -5.40
C GLU A 206 10.41 -13.49 -5.43
N ARG A 207 10.37 -12.43 -6.25
CA ARG A 207 11.44 -11.43 -6.36
C ARG A 207 11.45 -10.40 -5.23
N LEU A 208 10.41 -10.39 -4.39
CA LEU A 208 10.24 -9.42 -3.32
C LEU A 208 10.68 -10.03 -2.00
N ASN A 209 11.65 -9.40 -1.35
CA ASN A 209 12.05 -9.79 -0.01
C ASN A 209 10.99 -9.30 0.99
N ILE A 210 10.09 -10.19 1.39
CA ILE A 210 9.05 -9.90 2.38
C ILE A 210 9.69 -9.75 3.75
N LEU A 211 9.35 -8.67 4.45
CA LEU A 211 9.88 -8.36 5.77
C LEU A 211 8.74 -8.43 6.78
N PRO A 212 8.43 -9.63 7.29
CA PRO A 212 7.45 -9.77 8.35
C PRO A 212 8.02 -9.18 9.64
N PHE A 213 7.23 -8.38 10.34
CA PHE A 213 7.59 -7.91 11.68
C PHE A 213 6.70 -8.54 12.74
N LYS A 214 7.25 -8.80 13.93
CA LYS A 214 6.47 -9.14 15.13
C LYS A 214 6.34 -7.87 15.97
N VAL A 215 5.14 -7.30 16.02
CA VAL A 215 4.79 -6.30 17.03
C VAL A 215 4.28 -7.07 18.24
#